data_AF-A0A7C4JWX8-F1
#
_entry.id   AF-A0A7C4JWX8-F1
#
_cell.length_a   1.000
_cell.length_b   1.000
_cell.length_c   1.000
_cell.angle_alpha   90.00
_cell.angle_beta   90.00
_cell.angle_gamma   90.00
#
_symmetry.space_group_name_H-M   'P 1'
#
loop_
_entity.id
_entity.type
_entity.pdbx_description
1 polymer ?
#
loop_
_entity_poly.entity_id
_entity_poly.type
_entity_poly.pdbx_seq_one_letter_code
_entity_poly.pdbx_strand_id
1 'polypeptide(L)'
;MPFWQYLISMPLYIVLLMLAVEFMRKNYRFAAVFWVLSLFTFPLWFNNLEGWFRWAKTLSVLLPTAFVVGFARIAQYEKREGWWTIFRKDWVLWFLYAILGLNILEASLKDFEMGNWFNGLSGLILIVTIPLVKSGKGKHIGWKISEEKPGDLIAYTDAIWNFLYTSWNIAFVYAENPGYAASSLCILLAAELYPVIKRRPELYVQARVYTLAIHILIRATYDIFTPVMDSSAFASQKVVFWWGIINFSLHLPYLIWYFFFKKSNG
;
A
#
# COMPACT_ATOMS: atom_id res chain seq x y z
N MET A 1 13.51 11.12 22.01
CA MET A 1 12.13 11.32 22.51
C MET A 1 11.83 10.35 23.63
N PRO A 2 10.91 10.69 24.57
CA PRO A 2 10.47 9.79 25.62
C PRO A 2 9.74 8.57 25.03
N PHE A 3 10.05 7.36 25.53
CA PHE A 3 9.46 6.10 25.06
C PHE A 3 7.93 6.08 25.11
N TRP A 4 7.33 6.71 26.12
CA TRP A 4 5.88 6.85 26.29
C TRP A 4 5.19 7.57 25.13
N GLN A 5 5.89 8.48 24.44
CA GLN A 5 5.34 9.20 23.31
C GLN A 5 5.06 8.26 22.13
N TYR A 6 5.93 7.27 21.86
CA TYR A 6 5.69 6.24 20.85
C TYR A 6 4.58 5.27 21.27
N LEU A 7 4.56 4.87 22.55
CA LEU A 7 3.53 3.96 23.08
C LEU A 7 2.11 4.51 22.97
N ILE A 8 1.94 5.82 22.97
CA ILE A 8 0.63 6.46 22.82
C ILE A 8 0.36 6.82 21.37
N SER A 9 1.31 7.50 20.71
CA SER A 9 1.09 8.05 19.38
C SER A 9 0.93 6.97 18.32
N MET A 10 1.73 5.90 18.37
CA MET A 10 1.72 4.85 17.34
C MET A 10 0.42 4.02 17.37
N PRO A 11 -0.04 3.49 18.52
CA PRO A 11 -1.32 2.78 18.56
C PRO A 11 -2.50 3.70 18.23
N LEU A 12 -2.49 4.95 18.71
CA LEU A 12 -3.53 5.92 18.36
C LEU A 12 -3.60 6.13 16.84
N TYR A 13 -2.46 6.34 16.19
CA TYR A 13 -2.42 6.54 14.75
C TYR A 13 -2.86 5.28 13.98
N ILE A 14 -2.46 4.09 14.41
CA ILE A 14 -2.93 2.81 13.82
C ILE A 14 -4.45 2.70 13.92
N VAL A 15 -5.02 2.95 15.11
CA VAL A 15 -6.48 2.90 15.32
C VAL A 15 -7.20 3.93 14.45
N LEU A 16 -6.71 5.17 14.40
CA LEU A 16 -7.27 6.22 13.54
C LEU A 16 -7.26 5.82 12.07
N LEU A 17 -6.16 5.23 11.58
CA LEU A 17 -6.06 4.74 10.21
C LEU A 17 -7.06 3.61 9.94
N MET A 18 -7.17 2.62 10.83
CA MET A 18 -8.12 1.52 10.66
C MET A 18 -9.57 2.02 10.65
N LEU A 19 -9.91 2.98 11.52
CA LEU A 19 -11.24 3.62 11.53
C LEU A 19 -11.49 4.40 10.23
N ALA A 20 -10.50 5.15 9.76
CA ALA A 20 -10.59 5.90 8.51
C ALA A 20 -10.77 4.96 7.30
N VAL A 21 -10.02 3.86 7.24
CA VAL A 21 -10.17 2.82 6.20
C VAL A 21 -11.58 2.23 6.22
N GLU A 22 -12.09 1.82 7.39
CA GLU A 22 -13.43 1.27 7.51
C GLU A 22 -14.51 2.30 7.10
N PHE A 23 -14.34 3.55 7.51
CA PHE A 23 -15.27 4.64 7.19
C PHE A 23 -15.29 4.94 5.69
N MET A 24 -14.13 5.13 5.06
CA MET A 24 -13.99 5.39 3.62
C MET A 24 -14.42 4.19 2.77
N ARG A 25 -14.19 2.97 3.27
CA ARG A 25 -14.68 1.76 2.63
C ARG A 25 -16.20 1.74 2.64
N LYS A 26 -16.86 1.89 3.80
CA LYS A 26 -18.33 1.87 3.89
C LYS A 26 -18.98 3.01 3.12
N ASN A 27 -18.37 4.19 3.11
CA ASN A 27 -18.87 5.40 2.47
C ASN A 27 -18.10 5.70 1.18
N TYR A 28 -18.19 4.82 0.18
CA TYR A 28 -17.43 4.91 -1.08
C TYR A 28 -17.65 6.24 -1.83
N ARG A 29 -18.86 6.83 -1.79
CA ARG A 29 -19.14 8.16 -2.36
C ARG A 29 -18.36 9.26 -1.65
N PHE A 30 -18.41 9.25 -0.31
CA PHE A 30 -17.64 10.19 0.50
C PHE A 30 -16.15 10.05 0.21
N ALA A 31 -15.64 8.81 0.16
CA ALA A 31 -14.23 8.57 -0.13
C ALA A 31 -13.83 9.16 -1.50
N ALA A 32 -14.60 8.94 -2.55
CA ALA A 32 -14.31 9.50 -3.87
C ALA A 32 -14.26 11.04 -3.85
N VAL A 33 -15.27 11.67 -3.25
CA VAL A 33 -15.33 13.15 -3.13
C VAL A 33 -14.17 13.66 -2.27
N PHE A 34 -13.90 13.03 -1.14
CA PHE A 34 -12.79 13.39 -0.24
C PHE A 34 -11.45 13.36 -0.97
N TRP A 35 -11.17 12.29 -1.73
CA TRP A 35 -9.91 12.18 -2.46
C TRP A 35 -9.79 13.20 -3.59
N VAL A 36 -10.87 13.49 -4.32
CA VAL A 36 -10.85 14.59 -5.32
C VAL A 36 -10.60 15.93 -4.63
N LEU A 37 -11.29 16.20 -3.52
CA LEU A 37 -11.12 17.43 -2.76
C LEU A 37 -9.70 17.58 -2.19
N SER A 38 -9.09 16.47 -1.78
CA SER A 38 -7.73 16.45 -1.24
C SER A 38 -6.68 16.97 -2.24
N LEU A 39 -6.92 16.82 -3.55
CA LEU A 39 -6.00 17.34 -4.57
C LEU A 39 -5.96 18.87 -4.61
N PHE A 40 -7.02 19.55 -4.19
CA PHE A 40 -7.03 21.02 -4.08
C PHE A 40 -6.18 21.53 -2.91
N THR A 41 -5.69 20.66 -2.03
CA THR A 41 -4.69 21.03 -1.02
C THR A 41 -3.28 21.19 -1.58
N PHE A 42 -3.09 20.98 -2.89
CA PHE A 42 -1.85 21.19 -3.64
C PHE A 42 -1.05 22.45 -3.28
N PRO A 43 -1.66 23.64 -3.05
CA PRO A 43 -0.88 24.82 -2.66
C PRO A 43 -0.09 24.64 -1.35
N LEU A 44 -0.58 23.82 -0.42
CA LEU A 44 0.10 23.52 0.84
C LEU A 44 1.30 22.57 0.64
N TRP A 45 1.36 21.86 -0.49
CA TRP A 45 2.37 20.83 -0.74
C TRP A 45 3.74 21.43 -1.05
N PHE A 46 3.80 22.63 -1.62
CA PHE A 46 5.06 23.31 -1.92
C PHE A 46 5.94 23.55 -0.69
N ASN A 47 5.33 23.67 0.49
CA ASN A 47 6.06 23.91 1.73
C ASN A 47 6.63 22.65 2.36
N ASN A 48 6.15 21.46 1.97
CA ASN A 48 6.51 20.18 2.61
C ASN A 48 7.15 19.18 1.63
N LEU A 49 6.87 19.29 0.32
CA LEU A 49 7.39 18.40 -0.71
C LEU A 49 8.65 18.99 -1.35
N GLU A 50 9.81 18.62 -0.81
CA GLU A 50 11.10 18.91 -1.41
C GLU A 50 11.56 17.79 -2.36
N GLY A 51 11.96 18.19 -3.57
CA GLY A 51 12.52 17.29 -4.59
C GLY A 51 11.49 16.58 -5.46
N TRP A 52 11.86 16.38 -6.72
CA TRP A 52 11.03 15.72 -7.75
C TRP A 52 10.47 14.37 -7.29
N PHE A 53 11.28 13.58 -6.58
CA PHE A 53 10.89 12.25 -6.13
C PHE A 53 9.65 12.26 -5.20
N ARG A 54 9.58 13.21 -4.25
CA ARG A 54 8.44 13.31 -3.33
C ARG A 54 7.17 13.76 -4.05
N TRP A 55 7.31 14.64 -5.03
CA TRP A 55 6.22 15.07 -5.91
C TRP A 55 5.68 13.90 -6.73
N ALA A 56 6.55 13.16 -7.41
CA ALA A 56 6.19 11.99 -8.20
C ALA A 56 5.44 10.95 -7.34
N LYS A 57 5.97 10.64 -6.15
CA LYS A 57 5.36 9.68 -5.21
C LYS A 57 4.00 10.15 -4.68
N THR A 58 3.84 11.45 -4.42
CA THR A 58 2.57 12.01 -3.93
C THR A 58 1.49 11.92 -5.01
N LEU A 59 1.82 12.33 -6.23
CA LEU A 59 0.90 12.30 -7.36
C LEU A 59 0.56 10.87 -7.79
N SER A 60 1.54 9.96 -7.78
CA SER A 60 1.35 8.55 -8.15
C SER A 60 0.46 7.78 -7.17
N VAL A 61 0.26 8.28 -5.95
CA VAL A 61 -0.66 7.68 -4.97
C VAL A 61 -2.00 8.40 -4.95
N LEU A 62 -2.02 9.73 -4.89
CA LEU A 62 -3.28 10.48 -4.73
C LEU A 62 -4.13 10.47 -6.00
N LEU A 63 -3.54 10.60 -7.19
CA LEU A 63 -4.32 10.60 -8.44
C LEU A 63 -5.01 9.25 -8.69
N PRO A 64 -4.35 8.08 -8.59
CA PRO A 64 -5.02 6.80 -8.74
C PRO A 64 -6.07 6.54 -7.65
N THR A 65 -5.81 6.97 -6.41
CA THR A 65 -6.77 6.81 -5.32
C THR A 65 -8.04 7.63 -5.58
N ALA A 66 -7.89 8.88 -6.01
CA ALA A 66 -9.01 9.79 -6.31
C ALA A 66 -9.79 9.36 -7.55
N PHE A 67 -9.11 9.23 -8.68
CA PHE A 67 -9.76 9.09 -9.99
C PHE A 67 -9.99 7.65 -10.41
N VAL A 68 -9.14 6.71 -10.00
CA VAL A 68 -9.29 5.31 -10.41
C VAL A 68 -10.06 4.53 -9.35
N VAL A 69 -9.56 4.46 -8.12
CA VAL A 69 -10.23 3.69 -7.06
C VAL A 69 -11.57 4.33 -6.69
N GLY A 70 -11.61 5.66 -6.50
CA GLY A 70 -12.85 6.38 -6.19
C GLY A 70 -13.95 6.17 -7.23
N PHE A 71 -13.66 6.46 -8.51
CA PHE A 71 -14.65 6.35 -9.57
C PHE A 71 -14.97 4.91 -9.98
N ALA A 72 -14.00 3.99 -9.96
CA ALA A 72 -14.28 2.59 -10.29
C ALA A 72 -15.19 1.92 -9.28
N ARG A 73 -15.06 2.24 -7.98
CA ARG A 73 -15.99 1.75 -6.95
C ARG A 73 -17.41 2.26 -7.18
N ILE A 74 -17.58 3.56 -7.49
CA ILE A 74 -18.89 4.15 -7.82
C ILE A 74 -19.47 3.51 -9.08
N ALA A 75 -18.67 3.43 -10.16
CA ALA A 75 -19.08 2.91 -11.45
C ALA A 75 -19.56 1.45 -11.37
N GLN A 76 -18.81 0.62 -10.62
CA GLN A 76 -19.09 -0.81 -10.49
C GLN A 76 -20.28 -1.08 -9.58
N TYR A 77 -20.32 -0.44 -8.40
CA TYR A 77 -21.39 -0.67 -7.43
C TYR A 77 -22.75 -0.12 -7.90
N GLU A 78 -22.76 1.10 -8.45
CA GLU A 78 -24.01 1.75 -8.90
C GLU A 78 -24.40 1.38 -10.33
N LYS A 79 -23.59 0.56 -11.00
CA LYS A 79 -23.79 0.13 -12.40
C LYS A 79 -24.07 1.31 -13.35
N ARG A 80 -23.44 2.47 -13.10
CA ARG A 80 -23.66 3.70 -13.88
C ARG A 80 -23.31 3.49 -15.35
N GLU A 81 -24.12 4.08 -16.21
CA GLU A 81 -23.97 4.04 -17.67
C GLU A 81 -23.24 5.28 -18.22
N GLY A 82 -23.00 5.31 -19.53
CA GLY A 82 -22.29 6.39 -20.21
C GLY A 82 -20.77 6.36 -19.96
N TRP A 83 -20.18 7.50 -19.63
CA TRP A 83 -18.72 7.61 -19.43
C TRP A 83 -18.21 6.74 -18.28
N TRP A 84 -19.04 6.43 -17.28
CA TRP A 84 -18.70 5.55 -16.15
C TRP A 84 -18.35 4.13 -16.57
N THR A 85 -18.82 3.68 -17.73
CA THR A 85 -18.50 2.35 -18.27
C THR A 85 -17.01 2.15 -18.49
N ILE A 86 -16.24 3.23 -18.71
CA ILE A 86 -14.78 3.15 -18.83
C ILE A 86 -14.18 2.58 -17.54
N PHE A 87 -14.68 2.97 -16.37
CA PHE A 87 -14.14 2.53 -15.08
C PHE A 87 -14.56 1.12 -14.67
N ARG A 88 -15.43 0.47 -15.45
CA ARG A 88 -15.80 -0.95 -15.26
C ARG A 88 -14.99 -1.90 -16.13
N LYS A 89 -14.12 -1.38 -16.99
CA LYS A 89 -13.29 -2.18 -17.90
C LYS A 89 -12.03 -2.69 -17.19
N ASP A 90 -11.45 -3.74 -17.74
CA ASP A 90 -10.28 -4.43 -17.18
C ASP A 90 -9.02 -3.58 -17.07
N TRP A 91 -8.92 -2.50 -17.85
CA TRP A 91 -7.77 -1.59 -17.76
C TRP A 91 -7.62 -1.01 -16.35
N VAL A 92 -8.73 -0.82 -15.61
CA VAL A 92 -8.68 -0.34 -14.22
C VAL A 92 -7.91 -1.32 -13.35
N LEU A 93 -8.20 -2.62 -13.47
CA LEU A 93 -7.52 -3.65 -12.69
C LEU A 93 -6.05 -3.77 -13.10
N TRP A 94 -5.76 -3.73 -14.40
CA TRP A 94 -4.38 -3.71 -14.91
C TRP A 94 -3.60 -2.48 -14.46
N PHE A 95 -4.24 -1.32 -14.41
CA PHE A 95 -3.62 -0.08 -13.94
C PHE A 95 -3.29 -0.15 -12.44
N LEU A 96 -4.21 -0.64 -11.61
CA LEU A 96 -3.96 -0.84 -10.18
C LEU A 96 -2.86 -1.87 -9.92
N TYR A 97 -2.86 -2.98 -10.68
CA TYR A 97 -1.79 -3.97 -10.66
C TYR A 97 -0.44 -3.35 -11.05
N ALA A 98 -0.40 -2.56 -12.13
CA ALA A 98 0.82 -1.91 -12.60
C ALA A 98 1.36 -0.89 -11.60
N ILE A 99 0.51 -0.10 -10.95
CA ILE A 99 0.95 0.85 -9.91
C ILE A 99 1.51 0.13 -8.71
N LEU A 100 0.87 -0.95 -8.24
CA LEU A 100 1.40 -1.74 -7.14
C LEU A 100 2.77 -2.33 -7.50
N GLY A 101 2.89 -2.91 -8.70
CA GLY A 101 4.15 -3.43 -9.21
C GLY A 101 5.24 -2.36 -9.33
N LEU A 102 4.90 -1.17 -9.85
CA LEU A 102 5.82 -0.03 -9.96
C LEU A 102 6.25 0.44 -8.57
N ASN A 103 5.34 0.52 -7.61
CA ASN A 103 5.66 0.90 -6.24
C ASN A 103 6.64 -0.08 -5.58
N ILE A 104 6.46 -1.38 -5.83
CA ILE A 104 7.40 -2.41 -5.34
C ILE A 104 8.75 -2.27 -6.06
N LEU A 105 8.73 -2.09 -7.38
CA LEU A 105 9.94 -1.99 -8.19
C LEU A 105 10.78 -0.76 -7.82
N GLU A 106 10.15 0.41 -7.68
CA GLU A 106 10.79 1.65 -7.28
C GLU A 106 11.53 1.51 -5.95
N ALA A 107 10.86 0.94 -4.94
CA ALA A 107 11.46 0.69 -3.64
C ALA A 107 12.57 -0.39 -3.70
N SER A 108 12.40 -1.44 -4.52
CA SER A 108 13.42 -2.47 -4.72
C SER A 108 14.69 -1.91 -5.39
N LEU A 109 14.53 -1.05 -6.40
CA LEU A 109 15.64 -0.38 -7.07
C LEU A 109 16.40 0.54 -6.12
N LYS A 110 15.67 1.30 -5.29
CA LYS A 110 16.29 2.09 -4.23
C LYS A 110 17.01 1.25 -3.19
N ASP A 111 16.46 0.09 -2.81
CA ASP A 111 17.17 -0.84 -1.93
C ASP A 111 18.50 -1.30 -2.54
N PHE A 112 18.55 -1.55 -3.84
CA PHE A 112 19.82 -1.85 -4.52
C PHE A 112 20.78 -0.66 -4.51
N GLU A 113 20.29 0.56 -4.76
CA GLU A 113 21.10 1.79 -4.69
C GLU A 113 21.68 2.03 -3.29
N MET A 114 20.93 1.68 -2.24
CA MET A 114 21.37 1.78 -0.84
C MET A 114 22.27 0.63 -0.39
N GLY A 115 22.49 -0.39 -1.23
CA GLY A 115 23.30 -1.57 -0.90
C GLY A 115 22.54 -2.68 -0.14
N ASN A 116 21.22 -2.60 -0.03
CA ASN A 116 20.36 -3.59 0.63
C ASN A 116 19.91 -4.71 -0.34
N TRP A 117 20.88 -5.41 -0.92
CA TRP A 117 20.65 -6.39 -1.99
C TRP A 117 19.61 -7.46 -1.64
N PHE A 118 19.64 -8.01 -0.42
CA PHE A 118 18.69 -9.05 0.00
C PHE A 118 17.25 -8.53 0.06
N ASN A 119 17.03 -7.30 0.54
CA ASN A 119 15.69 -6.71 0.58
C ASN A 119 15.21 -6.33 -0.82
N GLY A 120 16.10 -5.80 -1.67
CA GLY A 120 15.78 -5.54 -3.08
C GLY A 120 15.36 -6.81 -3.83
N LEU A 121 16.05 -7.93 -3.62
CA LEU A 121 15.68 -9.23 -4.20
C LEU A 121 14.32 -9.75 -3.69
N SER A 122 14.02 -9.58 -2.39
CA SER A 122 12.70 -9.88 -1.84
C SER A 122 11.59 -9.11 -2.57
N GLY A 123 11.82 -7.84 -2.88
CA GLY A 123 10.88 -7.03 -3.66
C GLY A 123 10.64 -7.56 -5.08
N LEU A 124 11.69 -8.03 -5.76
CA LEU A 124 11.52 -8.68 -7.07
C LEU A 124 10.71 -9.99 -6.97
N ILE A 125 10.93 -10.77 -5.91
CA ILE A 125 10.11 -11.97 -5.63
C ILE A 125 8.64 -11.58 -5.42
N LEU A 126 8.37 -10.48 -4.71
CA LEU A 126 7.01 -9.98 -4.53
C LEU A 126 6.36 -9.64 -5.87
N ILE A 127 7.07 -8.97 -6.79
CA ILE A 127 6.56 -8.66 -8.14
C ILE A 127 6.16 -9.92 -8.91
N VAL A 128 7.00 -10.96 -8.87
CA VAL A 128 6.73 -12.23 -9.56
C VAL A 128 5.55 -12.98 -8.96
N THR A 129 5.31 -12.81 -7.66
CA THR A 129 4.27 -13.53 -6.91
C THR A 129 2.96 -12.76 -6.75
N ILE A 130 2.86 -11.50 -7.23
CA ILE A 130 1.59 -10.75 -7.22
C ILE A 130 0.55 -11.51 -8.06
N PRO A 131 -0.69 -11.72 -7.56
CA PRO A 131 -1.76 -12.32 -8.32
C PRO A 131 -2.03 -11.57 -9.63
N LEU A 132 -2.02 -12.29 -10.75
CA LEU A 132 -2.29 -11.72 -12.08
C LEU A 132 -3.75 -11.29 -12.23
N VAL A 133 -3.98 -10.20 -12.95
CA VAL A 133 -5.32 -9.68 -13.23
C VAL A 133 -6.16 -10.66 -14.06
N LYS A 134 -5.54 -11.34 -15.05
CA LYS A 134 -6.15 -12.40 -15.87
C LYS A 134 -5.21 -13.59 -15.99
N SER A 135 -5.76 -14.80 -15.90
CA SER A 135 -5.07 -16.01 -16.36
C SER A 135 -5.44 -16.30 -17.82
N GLY A 136 -4.60 -17.07 -18.53
CA GLY A 136 -4.74 -17.40 -19.95
C GLY A 136 -6.06 -18.05 -20.37
N LYS A 137 -6.92 -18.44 -19.43
CA LYS A 137 -8.26 -19.01 -19.67
C LYS A 137 -9.42 -18.03 -19.42
N GLY A 138 -9.19 -16.71 -19.53
CA GLY A 138 -10.26 -15.71 -19.62
C GLY A 138 -11.09 -15.45 -18.34
N LYS A 139 -10.73 -16.03 -17.19
CA LYS A 139 -11.35 -15.72 -15.88
C LYS A 139 -10.46 -14.77 -15.08
N HIS A 140 -11.09 -13.77 -14.45
CA HIS A 140 -10.46 -12.85 -13.51
C HIS A 140 -10.15 -13.61 -12.22
N ILE A 141 -8.87 -13.88 -11.93
CA ILE A 141 -8.51 -14.70 -10.76
C ILE A 141 -7.75 -13.94 -9.67
N GLY A 142 -7.08 -12.83 -9.99
CA GLY A 142 -6.29 -12.09 -8.99
C GLY A 142 -6.96 -10.83 -8.43
N TRP A 143 -7.78 -10.13 -9.22
CA TRP A 143 -8.28 -8.80 -8.87
C TRP A 143 -9.74 -8.63 -9.29
N LYS A 144 -10.54 -7.98 -8.45
CA LYS A 144 -11.96 -7.69 -8.68
C LYS A 144 -12.38 -6.42 -7.94
N ILE A 145 -13.27 -5.64 -8.52
CA ILE A 145 -14.05 -4.64 -7.76
C ILE A 145 -15.42 -5.27 -7.49
N SER A 146 -15.80 -5.36 -6.22
CA SER A 146 -17.06 -6.00 -5.82
C SER A 146 -18.26 -5.23 -6.39
N GLU A 147 -19.26 -5.98 -6.86
CA GLU A 147 -20.58 -5.42 -7.20
C GLU A 147 -21.47 -5.28 -5.95
N GLU A 148 -21.12 -5.97 -4.86
CA GLU A 148 -21.87 -5.93 -3.62
C GLU A 148 -21.42 -4.77 -2.74
N LYS A 149 -22.34 -4.24 -1.92
CA LYS A 149 -22.03 -3.15 -0.99
C LYS A 149 -20.91 -3.59 -0.04
N PRO A 150 -19.82 -2.81 0.11
CA PRO A 150 -19.67 -1.40 -0.27
C PRO A 150 -18.82 -1.16 -1.54
N GLY A 151 -18.72 -2.12 -2.45
CA GLY A 151 -17.92 -2.01 -3.68
C GLY A 151 -16.43 -2.12 -3.40
N ASP A 152 -16.01 -3.14 -2.66
CA ASP A 152 -14.61 -3.33 -2.23
C ASP A 152 -13.66 -3.58 -3.40
N LEU A 153 -12.44 -3.03 -3.33
CA LEU A 153 -11.34 -3.41 -4.22
C LEU A 153 -10.70 -4.67 -3.62
N ILE A 154 -10.88 -5.79 -4.31
CA ILE A 154 -10.48 -7.10 -3.88
C ILE A 154 -9.25 -7.51 -4.68
N ALA A 155 -8.16 -7.81 -3.98
CA ALA A 155 -7.02 -8.51 -4.54
C ALA A 155 -6.88 -9.84 -3.79
N TYR A 156 -6.94 -10.96 -4.51
CA TYR A 156 -6.89 -12.31 -3.91
C TYR A 156 -5.45 -12.71 -3.55
N THR A 157 -4.83 -11.90 -2.68
CA THR A 157 -3.53 -12.18 -2.09
C THR A 157 -3.66 -13.17 -0.94
N ASP A 158 -2.63 -13.99 -0.73
CA ASP A 158 -2.57 -14.86 0.45
C ASP A 158 -2.14 -14.06 1.67
N ALA A 159 -2.53 -14.49 2.87
CA ALA A 159 -2.07 -13.88 4.12
C ALA A 159 -0.53 -13.88 4.23
N ILE A 160 0.13 -14.92 3.73
CA ILE A 160 1.59 -15.01 3.69
C ILE A 160 2.17 -13.93 2.77
N TRP A 161 1.57 -13.70 1.59
CA TRP A 161 2.02 -12.64 0.68
C TRP A 161 1.90 -11.26 1.33
N ASN A 162 0.77 -11.00 2.00
CA ASN A 162 0.54 -9.75 2.72
C ASN A 162 1.61 -9.52 3.79
N PHE A 163 1.89 -10.53 4.61
CA PHE A 163 2.94 -10.47 5.63
C PHE A 163 4.33 -10.21 5.04
N LEU A 164 4.70 -10.95 3.98
CA LEU A 164 5.99 -10.79 3.30
C LEU A 164 6.13 -9.39 2.70
N TYR A 165 5.09 -8.90 2.04
CA TYR A 165 5.04 -7.52 1.53
C TYR A 165 5.16 -6.49 2.66
N THR A 166 4.43 -6.68 3.76
CA THR A 166 4.47 -5.79 4.93
C THR A 166 5.89 -5.74 5.52
N SER A 167 6.51 -6.90 5.78
CA SER A 167 7.87 -6.96 6.34
C SER A 167 8.93 -6.37 5.40
N TRP A 168 8.83 -6.66 4.10
CA TRP A 168 9.71 -6.09 3.07
C TRP A 168 9.61 -4.56 3.01
N ASN A 169 8.38 -4.02 3.04
CA ASN A 169 8.13 -2.59 2.96
C ASN A 169 8.61 -1.86 4.22
N ILE A 170 8.46 -2.47 5.41
CA ILE A 170 9.00 -1.91 6.66
C ILE A 170 10.52 -1.82 6.58
N ALA A 171 11.20 -2.89 6.15
CA ALA A 171 12.65 -2.90 6.02
C ALA A 171 13.15 -1.84 5.03
N PHE A 172 12.47 -1.67 3.90
CA PHE A 172 12.77 -0.62 2.92
C PHE A 172 12.66 0.77 3.53
N VAL A 173 11.54 1.11 4.18
CA VAL A 173 11.35 2.47 4.73
C VAL A 173 12.29 2.75 5.89
N TYR A 174 12.57 1.74 6.72
CA TYR A 174 13.54 1.84 7.79
C TYR A 174 14.96 2.14 7.27
N ALA A 175 15.29 1.68 6.05
CA ALA A 175 16.54 2.03 5.37
C ALA A 175 16.50 3.39 4.66
N GLU A 176 15.45 3.67 3.87
CA GLU A 176 15.33 4.89 3.04
C GLU A 176 15.22 6.15 3.89
N ASN A 177 14.38 6.12 4.92
CA ASN A 177 14.12 7.29 5.74
C ASN A 177 13.85 6.91 7.20
N PRO A 178 14.93 6.71 7.98
CA PRO A 178 14.83 6.26 9.35
C PRO A 178 14.01 7.21 10.25
N GLY A 179 13.93 8.50 9.92
CA GLY A 179 13.12 9.46 10.67
C GLY A 179 11.62 9.20 10.59
N TYR A 180 11.12 8.71 9.45
CA TYR A 180 9.69 8.40 9.27
C TYR A 180 9.36 6.91 9.46
N ALA A 181 10.33 6.07 9.84
CA ALA A 181 10.15 4.63 9.92
C ALA A 181 9.04 4.22 10.92
N ALA A 182 8.91 4.88 12.07
CA ALA A 182 7.84 4.59 13.03
C ALA A 182 6.44 4.93 12.47
N SER A 183 6.27 6.10 11.87
CA SER A 183 5.00 6.46 11.23
C SER A 183 4.65 5.55 10.04
N SER A 184 5.67 5.07 9.33
CA SER A 184 5.52 4.15 8.21
C SER A 184 5.20 2.72 8.67
N LEU A 185 5.75 2.31 9.82
CA LEU A 185 5.37 1.08 10.49
C LEU A 185 3.89 1.11 10.87
N CYS A 186 3.37 2.24 11.39
CA CYS A 186 1.95 2.37 11.71
C CYS A 186 1.03 2.15 10.50
N ILE A 187 1.35 2.72 9.34
CA ILE A 187 0.49 2.59 8.14
C ILE A 187 0.51 1.17 7.56
N LEU A 188 1.64 0.47 7.72
CA LEU A 188 1.83 -0.90 7.27
C LEU A 188 1.14 -1.88 8.22
N LEU A 189 1.31 -1.70 9.53
CA LEU A 189 0.59 -2.46 10.54
C LEU A 189 -0.93 -2.23 10.45
N ALA A 190 -1.40 -1.01 10.23
CA ALA A 190 -2.82 -0.75 10.03
C ALA A 190 -3.37 -1.48 8.80
N ALA A 191 -2.60 -1.53 7.70
CA ALA A 191 -2.99 -2.25 6.49
C ALA A 191 -2.97 -3.79 6.66
N GLU A 192 -2.08 -4.32 7.49
CA GLU A 192 -1.98 -5.76 7.81
C GLU A 192 -3.04 -6.20 8.84
N LEU A 193 -3.21 -5.45 9.93
CA LEU A 193 -4.14 -5.78 11.01
C LEU A 193 -5.59 -5.69 10.55
N TYR A 194 -5.92 -4.73 9.70
CA TYR A 194 -7.29 -4.53 9.22
C TYR A 194 -7.92 -5.78 8.55
N PRO A 195 -7.31 -6.41 7.52
CA PRO A 195 -7.84 -7.63 6.92
C PRO A 195 -7.81 -8.83 7.88
N VAL A 196 -6.83 -8.91 8.79
CA VAL A 196 -6.75 -9.97 9.81
C VAL A 196 -7.94 -9.87 10.78
N ILE A 197 -8.25 -8.67 11.29
CA ILE A 197 -9.40 -8.42 12.18
C ILE A 197 -10.72 -8.74 11.46
N LYS A 198 -10.82 -8.38 10.17
CA LYS A 198 -12.02 -8.67 9.36
C LYS A 198 -12.08 -10.10 8.86
N ARG A 199 -11.04 -10.93 9.07
CA ARG A 199 -10.87 -12.28 8.50
C ARG A 199 -11.04 -12.32 6.98
N ARG A 200 -10.61 -11.26 6.31
CA ARG A 200 -10.75 -11.04 4.86
C ARG A 200 -9.40 -10.59 4.28
N PRO A 201 -8.46 -11.52 4.02
CA PRO A 201 -7.11 -11.20 3.52
C PRO A 201 -7.14 -10.40 2.21
N GLU A 202 -8.21 -10.56 1.43
CA GLU A 202 -8.38 -9.94 0.13
C GLU A 202 -8.63 -8.41 0.16
N LEU A 203 -8.86 -7.86 1.37
CA LEU A 203 -8.98 -6.42 1.59
C LEU A 203 -7.64 -5.72 1.82
N TYR A 204 -6.53 -6.46 1.87
CA TYR A 204 -5.21 -5.91 2.19
C TYR A 204 -4.81 -4.77 1.25
N VAL A 205 -4.93 -4.98 -0.07
CA VAL A 205 -4.54 -3.96 -1.06
C VAL A 205 -5.39 -2.70 -0.94
N GLN A 206 -6.70 -2.83 -0.71
CA GLN A 206 -7.56 -1.66 -0.49
C GLN A 206 -7.19 -0.91 0.79
N ALA A 207 -6.94 -1.63 1.89
CA ALA A 207 -6.48 -1.03 3.14
C ALA A 207 -5.15 -0.30 2.91
N ARG A 208 -4.21 -0.92 2.18
CA ARG A 208 -2.91 -0.35 1.86
C ARG A 208 -3.01 0.93 1.03
N VAL A 209 -3.87 0.96 0.00
CA VAL A 209 -4.12 2.15 -0.81
C VAL A 209 -4.58 3.30 0.07
N TYR A 210 -5.56 3.07 0.95
CA TYR A 210 -6.07 4.13 1.82
C TYR A 210 -5.10 4.55 2.91
N THR A 211 -4.42 3.61 3.60
CA THR A 211 -3.45 4.01 4.65
C THR A 211 -2.28 4.78 4.06
N LEU A 212 -1.79 4.37 2.88
CA LEU A 212 -0.72 5.08 2.17
C LEU A 212 -1.17 6.46 1.70
N ALA A 213 -2.35 6.56 1.08
CA ALA A 213 -2.88 7.83 0.60
C ALA A 213 -3.14 8.82 1.74
N ILE A 214 -3.69 8.37 2.88
CA ILE A 214 -3.91 9.23 4.05
C ILE A 214 -2.57 9.73 4.59
N HIS A 215 -1.60 8.83 4.73
CA HIS A 215 -0.29 9.18 5.24
C HIS A 215 0.46 10.18 4.35
N ILE A 216 0.44 9.95 3.04
CA ILE A 216 1.06 10.85 2.07
C ILE A 216 0.35 12.21 2.04
N LEU A 217 -0.99 12.24 2.10
CA LEU A 217 -1.75 13.49 2.16
C LEU A 217 -1.40 14.31 3.41
N ILE A 218 -1.33 13.67 4.58
CA ILE A 218 -0.91 14.33 5.82
C ILE A 218 0.51 14.88 5.63
N ARG A 219 1.47 14.06 5.19
CA ARG A 219 2.86 14.51 4.99
C ARG A 219 3.02 15.64 3.96
N ALA A 220 2.19 15.65 2.93
CA ALA A 220 2.21 16.70 1.92
C ALA A 220 1.61 18.01 2.46
N THR A 221 0.67 17.95 3.40
CA THR A 221 0.00 19.14 3.95
C THR A 221 0.69 19.69 5.20
N TYR A 222 1.16 18.82 6.09
CA TYR A 222 1.83 19.19 7.33
C TYR A 222 2.61 18.02 7.94
N ASP A 223 3.82 18.28 8.45
CA ASP A 223 4.61 17.26 9.13
C ASP A 223 4.24 17.11 10.62
N ILE A 224 3.28 16.22 10.91
CA ILE A 224 2.90 15.81 12.28
C ILE A 224 3.82 14.70 12.80
N PHE A 225 4.57 14.02 11.93
CA PHE A 225 5.24 12.76 12.28
C PHE A 225 6.62 12.97 12.87
N THR A 226 7.45 13.87 12.32
CA THR A 226 8.80 14.10 12.89
C THR A 226 8.78 14.60 14.34
N PRO A 227 7.84 15.46 14.79
CA PRO A 227 7.84 15.92 16.18
C PRO A 227 7.35 14.87 17.19
N VAL A 228 6.62 13.84 16.73
CA VAL A 228 5.89 12.90 17.61
C VAL A 228 6.35 11.45 17.48
N MET A 229 6.96 11.10 16.35
CA MET A 229 7.33 9.74 15.95
C MET A 229 8.66 9.67 15.19
N ASP A 230 9.57 10.64 15.35
CA ASP A 230 10.88 10.53 14.72
C ASP A 230 11.65 9.29 15.23
N SER A 231 12.00 8.39 14.32
CA SER A 231 12.70 7.13 14.63
C SER A 231 14.17 7.13 14.26
N SER A 232 14.76 8.30 13.98
CA SER A 232 16.18 8.43 13.63
C SER A 232 17.12 7.85 14.68
N ALA A 233 16.74 7.94 15.97
CA ALA A 233 17.51 7.37 17.07
C ALA A 233 17.58 5.82 17.06
N PHE A 234 16.63 5.16 16.39
CA PHE A 234 16.60 3.70 16.27
C PHE A 234 17.28 3.21 14.99
N ALA A 235 17.80 4.09 14.14
CA ALA A 235 18.39 3.74 12.85
C ALA A 235 19.66 2.90 13.04
N SER A 236 19.70 1.73 12.41
CA SER A 236 20.88 0.85 12.44
C SER A 236 21.04 0.08 11.14
N GLN A 237 22.17 0.29 10.47
CA GLN A 237 22.51 -0.43 9.24
C GLN A 237 22.62 -1.94 9.46
N LYS A 238 23.05 -2.38 10.65
CA LYS A 238 23.09 -3.81 11.00
C LYS A 238 21.69 -4.42 11.03
N VAL A 239 20.71 -3.68 11.55
CA VAL A 239 19.31 -4.13 11.60
C VAL A 239 18.76 -4.23 10.18
N VAL A 240 19.01 -3.23 9.32
CA VAL A 240 18.61 -3.27 7.90
C VAL A 240 19.16 -4.52 7.21
N PHE A 241 20.46 -4.80 7.36
CA PHE A 241 21.12 -5.94 6.72
C PHE A 241 20.53 -7.29 7.16
N TRP A 242 20.42 -7.53 8.47
CA TRP A 242 19.87 -8.78 9.00
C TRP A 242 18.39 -8.95 8.66
N TRP A 243 17.61 -7.85 8.68
CA TRP A 243 16.21 -7.89 8.27
C TRP A 243 16.09 -8.25 6.79
N GLY A 244 16.93 -7.69 5.92
CA GLY A 244 16.99 -8.07 4.51
C GLY A 244 17.26 -9.57 4.31
N ILE A 245 18.21 -10.15 5.04
CA ILE A 245 18.50 -11.60 4.99
C ILE A 245 17.28 -12.42 5.44
N ILE A 246 16.65 -12.03 6.55
CA ILE A 246 15.46 -12.72 7.06
C ILE A 246 14.33 -12.65 6.03
N ASN A 247 14.07 -11.46 5.46
CA ASN A 247 13.08 -11.28 4.41
C ASN A 247 13.39 -12.19 3.23
N PHE A 248 14.61 -12.19 2.72
CA PHE A 248 14.99 -13.04 1.57
C PHE A 248 14.79 -14.54 1.88
N SER A 249 15.18 -14.97 3.07
CA SER A 249 15.05 -16.35 3.53
C SER A 249 13.60 -16.79 3.66
N LEU A 250 12.66 -15.88 3.95
CA LEU A 250 11.22 -16.15 3.98
C LEU A 250 10.57 -16.08 2.59
N HIS A 251 11.06 -15.19 1.72
CA HIS A 251 10.53 -15.01 0.37
C HIS A 251 10.90 -16.16 -0.57
N LEU A 252 12.09 -16.74 -0.42
CA LEU A 252 12.56 -17.81 -1.31
C LEU A 252 11.71 -19.10 -1.20
N PRO A 253 11.39 -19.64 -0.01
CA PRO A 253 10.45 -20.75 0.12
C PRO A 253 9.06 -20.42 -0.40
N TYR A 254 8.59 -19.18 -0.21
CA TYR A 254 7.30 -18.75 -0.72
C TYR A 254 7.26 -18.72 -2.25
N LEU A 255 8.33 -18.27 -2.91
CA LEU A 255 8.46 -18.32 -4.37
C LEU A 255 8.37 -19.76 -4.89
N ILE A 256 9.06 -20.70 -4.25
CA ILE A 256 9.01 -22.12 -4.57
C ILE A 256 7.56 -22.61 -4.41
N TRP A 257 6.94 -22.39 -3.26
CA TRP A 257 5.55 -22.80 -3.02
C TRP A 257 4.57 -22.22 -4.06
N TYR A 258 4.74 -20.94 -4.44
CA TYR A 258 3.91 -20.27 -5.42
C TYR A 258 3.94 -20.96 -6.79
N PHE A 259 5.13 -21.31 -7.28
CA PHE A 259 5.27 -22.00 -8.58
C PHE A 259 4.83 -23.46 -8.54
N PHE A 260 5.17 -24.20 -7.49
CA PHE A 260 4.90 -25.64 -7.42
C PHE A 260 3.46 -25.98 -7.06
N PHE A 261 2.82 -25.20 -6.17
CA PHE A 261 1.50 -25.54 -5.65
C PHE A 261 0.39 -24.60 -6.11
N LYS A 262 0.65 -23.28 -6.18
CA LYS A 262 -0.41 -22.31 -6.49
C LYS A 262 -0.64 -22.16 -8.00
N LYS A 263 0.43 -22.08 -8.79
CA LYS A 263 0.32 -22.00 -10.26
C LYS A 263 -0.14 -23.30 -10.91
N SER A 264 0.12 -24.45 -10.29
CA SER A 264 -0.30 -25.77 -10.78
C SER A 264 -1.81 -26.03 -10.61
N ASN A 265 -2.44 -25.39 -9.60
CA ASN A 265 -3.83 -25.63 -9.21
C ASN A 265 -4.84 -24.56 -9.72
N GLY A 266 -4.41 -23.60 -10.56
CA GLY A 266 -5.27 -22.54 -11.12
C GLY A 266 -5.31 -22.55 -12.64
#